data_AF-A0A930XWD0-F1
#
_entry.id   AF-A0A930XWD0-F1
#
_cell.length_a   1.000
_cell.length_b   1.000
_cell.length_c   1.000
_cell.angle_alpha   90.00
_cell.angle_beta   90.00
_cell.angle_gamma   90.00
#
_symmetry.space_group_name_H-M   'P 1'
#
loop_
_entity.id
_entity.type
_entity.pdbx_description
1 polymer ?
#
loop_
_entity_poly.entity_id
_entity_poly.type
_entity_poly.pdbx_seq_one_letter_code
_entity_poly.pdbx_strand_id
1 'polypeptide(L)'
;MKKIIFAFLFVTSLNAQTTDIEYNYLTKGYSETISKGLDLKQGYELQDLYLHSDSLYDFDFKLFVNQKTKKTQGVLVTAVSKLWGNKYFLCIPVDNPVLHQRYYDFLQTWDKDILKGYSTALTEILQLSLSTQN
;
A
#
# COMPACT_ATOMS: atom_id res chain seq x y z
N MET A 1 -12.58 -43.59 -17.49
CA MET A 1 -13.18 -43.00 -16.27
C MET A 1 -12.21 -41.98 -15.70
N LYS A 2 -12.42 -40.68 -15.98
CA LYS A 2 -11.54 -39.60 -15.47
C LYS A 2 -12.15 -39.05 -14.17
N LYS A 3 -11.42 -39.17 -13.07
CA LYS A 3 -11.77 -38.56 -11.77
C LYS A 3 -11.55 -37.05 -11.89
N ILE A 4 -12.63 -36.28 -11.88
CA ILE A 4 -12.57 -34.82 -11.76
C ILE A 4 -12.58 -34.53 -10.26
N ILE A 5 -11.44 -34.11 -9.72
CA ILE A 5 -11.34 -33.63 -8.34
C ILE A 5 -11.72 -32.15 -8.34
N PHE A 6 -12.95 -31.86 -7.91
CA PHE A 6 -13.36 -30.51 -7.52
C PHE A 6 -12.73 -30.19 -6.16
N ALA A 7 -11.66 -29.40 -6.15
CA ALA A 7 -11.13 -28.84 -4.92
C ALA A 7 -11.91 -27.55 -4.60
N PHE A 8 -12.99 -27.72 -3.85
CA PHE A 8 -13.71 -26.64 -3.17
C PHE A 8 -12.82 -26.12 -2.04
N LEU A 9 -12.01 -25.10 -2.32
CA LEU A 9 -11.22 -24.41 -1.29
C LEU A 9 -12.13 -23.40 -0.59
N PHE A 10 -12.68 -23.85 0.52
CA PHE A 10 -13.30 -23.04 1.55
C PHE A 10 -12.24 -22.03 2.04
N VAL A 11 -12.24 -20.82 1.48
CA VAL A 11 -11.34 -19.74 1.92
C VAL A 11 -11.82 -19.32 3.30
N THR A 12 -11.24 -19.93 4.33
CA THR A 12 -11.32 -19.40 5.68
C THR A 12 -10.61 -18.04 5.66
N SER A 13 -11.42 -16.98 5.67
CA SER A 13 -11.02 -15.59 5.82
C SER A 13 -10.45 -15.36 7.24
N LEU A 14 -9.23 -15.85 7.47
CA LEU A 14 -8.36 -15.23 8.48
C LEU A 14 -8.01 -13.84 7.92
N ASN A 15 -8.76 -12.82 8.31
CA ASN A 15 -8.68 -11.48 7.71
C ASN A 15 -7.24 -10.96 7.73
N ALA A 16 -6.78 -10.43 6.58
CA ALA A 16 -5.53 -9.69 6.53
C ALA A 16 -5.82 -8.34 7.15
N GLN A 17 -5.32 -8.12 8.38
CA GLN A 17 -5.53 -6.87 9.10
C GLN A 17 -4.16 -6.26 9.38
N THR A 18 -3.96 -5.00 9.00
CA THR A 18 -2.73 -4.27 9.32
C THR A 18 -2.58 -4.15 10.84
N THR A 19 -1.42 -4.53 11.35
CA THR A 19 -1.03 -4.34 12.74
C THR A 19 -0.32 -3.01 12.95
N ASP A 20 -0.27 -2.52 14.20
CA ASP A 20 0.52 -1.33 14.54
C ASP A 20 2.01 -1.48 14.15
N ILE A 21 2.57 -2.69 14.25
CA ILE A 21 3.98 -2.94 13.88
C ILE A 21 4.18 -2.75 12.38
N GLU A 22 3.27 -3.26 11.56
CA GLU A 22 3.34 -3.12 10.10
C GLU A 22 3.10 -1.67 9.67
N TYR A 23 2.11 -1.01 10.27
CA TYR A 23 1.82 0.40 10.01
C TYR A 23 2.99 1.32 10.36
N ASN A 24 3.58 1.14 11.55
CA ASN A 24 4.73 1.92 12.00
C ASN A 24 5.97 1.64 11.15
N TYR A 25 6.15 0.39 10.70
CA TYR A 25 7.20 0.07 9.76
C TYR A 25 7.00 0.81 8.43
N LEU A 26 5.82 0.75 7.81
CA LEU A 26 5.57 1.40 6.52
C LEU A 26 5.63 2.93 6.57
N THR A 27 5.21 3.56 7.68
CA THR A 27 5.19 5.03 7.82
C THR A 27 6.51 5.61 8.31
N LYS A 28 7.33 4.85 9.05
CA LYS A 28 8.58 5.34 9.63
C LYS A 28 9.77 4.45 9.30
N GLY A 29 9.70 3.17 9.66
CA GLY A 29 10.82 2.22 9.53
C GLY A 29 11.29 1.97 8.09
N TYR A 30 10.40 2.08 7.10
CA TYR A 30 10.74 1.85 5.70
C TYR A 30 11.70 2.93 5.17
N SER A 31 11.50 4.19 5.57
CA SER A 31 12.40 5.29 5.21
C SER A 31 13.84 5.06 5.69
N GLU A 32 13.99 4.49 6.89
CA GLU A 32 15.29 4.09 7.42
C GLU A 32 15.87 2.89 6.68
N THR A 33 15.03 1.92 6.33
CA THR A 33 15.42 0.71 5.61
C THR A 33 16.05 1.06 4.27
N ILE A 34 15.39 1.92 3.48
CA ILE A 34 15.91 2.34 2.18
C ILE A 34 17.15 3.23 2.30
N SER A 35 17.21 4.14 3.28
CA SER A 35 18.33 5.07 3.43
C SER A 35 19.61 4.37 3.91
N LYS A 36 19.47 3.29 4.68
CA LYS A 36 20.57 2.47 5.17
C LYS A 36 20.91 1.29 4.24
N GLY A 37 20.16 1.10 3.15
CA GLY A 37 20.34 -0.04 2.24
C GLY A 37 20.11 -1.39 2.93
N LEU A 38 19.20 -1.44 3.90
CA LEU A 38 18.87 -2.66 4.64
C LEU A 38 17.84 -3.50 3.90
N ASP A 39 17.79 -4.78 4.24
CA ASP A 39 16.73 -5.66 3.79
C ASP A 39 15.37 -5.21 4.33
N LEU A 40 14.32 -5.44 3.54
CA LEU A 40 12.95 -5.27 3.98
C LEU A 40 12.68 -6.11 5.25
N LYS A 41 11.74 -5.65 6.09
CA LYS A 41 11.24 -6.42 7.24
C LYS A 41 11.06 -7.90 6.89
N GLN A 42 11.76 -8.76 7.61
CA GLN A 42 11.79 -10.20 7.37
C GLN A 42 10.37 -10.79 7.31
N GLY A 43 10.14 -11.66 6.32
CA GLY A 43 8.86 -12.33 6.10
C GLY A 43 7.84 -11.53 5.30
N TYR A 44 8.25 -10.38 4.77
CA TYR A 44 7.44 -9.54 3.89
C TYR A 44 8.13 -9.29 2.55
N GLU A 45 7.34 -8.88 1.57
CA GLU A 45 7.80 -8.38 0.29
C GLU A 45 6.98 -7.15 -0.12
N LEU A 46 7.55 -6.34 -1.00
CA LEU A 46 6.84 -5.26 -1.68
C LEU A 46 6.57 -5.68 -3.12
N GLN A 47 5.32 -5.58 -3.55
CA GLN A 47 4.91 -5.82 -4.92
C GLN A 47 4.42 -4.50 -5.53
N ASP A 48 4.83 -4.20 -6.75
CA ASP A 48 4.39 -2.99 -7.44
C ASP A 48 2.88 -3.04 -7.67
N LEU A 49 2.17 -1.97 -7.26
CA LEU A 49 0.75 -1.82 -7.50
C LEU A 49 0.50 -0.79 -8.60
N TYR A 50 1.03 0.42 -8.42
CA TYR A 50 0.78 1.53 -9.32
C TYR A 50 1.81 2.64 -9.15
N LEU A 51 2.08 3.36 -10.23
CA LEU A 51 2.89 4.56 -10.23
C LEU A 51 2.10 5.69 -10.90
N HIS A 52 1.84 6.75 -10.14
CA HIS A 52 1.31 8.00 -10.68
C HIS A 52 2.42 9.04 -10.72
N SER A 53 2.42 9.86 -11.77
CA SER A 53 3.40 10.92 -11.95
C SER A 53 2.72 12.11 -12.63
N ASP A 54 2.71 13.26 -11.97
CA ASP A 54 2.22 14.52 -12.54
C ASP A 54 3.33 15.59 -12.55
N SER A 55 2.98 16.86 -12.78
CA SER A 55 3.97 17.95 -12.81
C SER A 55 4.56 18.31 -11.44
N LEU A 56 3.91 17.94 -10.35
CA LEU A 56 4.23 18.36 -8.98
C LEU A 56 4.72 17.21 -8.10
N TYR A 57 4.17 16.00 -8.29
CA TYR A 57 4.40 14.85 -7.42
C TYR A 57 4.55 13.54 -8.20
N ASP A 58 5.35 12.64 -7.64
CA ASP A 58 5.34 11.21 -7.95
C ASP A 58 4.71 10.45 -6.77
N PHE A 59 3.84 9.49 -7.06
CA PHE A 59 3.27 8.58 -6.08
C PHE A 59 3.52 7.13 -6.50
N ASP A 60 4.35 6.42 -5.73
CA ASP A 60 4.64 5.01 -5.90
C ASP A 60 3.85 4.19 -4.87
N PHE A 61 2.93 3.36 -5.35
CA PHE A 61 2.08 2.48 -4.55
C PHE A 61 2.61 1.06 -4.64
N LYS A 62 2.86 0.44 -3.48
CA LYS A 62 3.31 -0.96 -3.39
C LYS A 62 2.50 -1.73 -2.37
N LEU A 63 2.12 -2.96 -2.71
CA LEU A 63 1.50 -3.89 -1.78
C LEU A 63 2.55 -4.41 -0.79
N PHE A 64 2.26 -4.35 0.50
CA PHE A 64 3.08 -4.95 1.55
C PHE A 64 2.52 -6.34 1.88
N VAL A 65 3.16 -7.38 1.38
CA VAL A 65 2.62 -8.74 1.38
C VAL A 65 3.38 -9.62 2.37
N ASN A 66 2.66 -10.32 3.24
CA ASN A 66 3.26 -11.32 4.10
C ASN A 66 3.58 -12.59 3.29
N GLN A 67 4.85 -12.97 3.24
CA GLN A 67 5.32 -14.07 2.38
C GLN A 67 4.78 -15.44 2.80
N LYS A 68 4.48 -15.63 4.09
CA LYS A 68 3.96 -16.89 4.63
C LYS A 68 2.48 -17.06 4.32
N THR A 69 1.68 -16.00 4.52
CA THR A 69 0.22 -16.06 4.33
C THR A 69 -0.21 -15.69 2.92
N LYS A 70 0.68 -15.06 2.13
CA LYS A 70 0.39 -14.46 0.82
C LYS A 70 -0.71 -13.42 0.84
N LYS A 71 -0.91 -12.77 1.99
CA LYS A 71 -1.93 -11.74 2.19
C LYS A 71 -1.29 -10.36 2.25
N THR A 72 -1.95 -9.39 1.63
CA THR A 72 -1.61 -7.97 1.72
C THR A 72 -1.96 -7.44 3.10
N GLN A 73 -0.96 -6.91 3.80
CA GLN A 73 -1.09 -6.35 5.15
C GLN A 73 -1.07 -4.81 5.15
N GLY A 74 -1.02 -4.18 3.98
CA GLY A 74 -1.04 -2.72 3.81
C GLY A 74 -0.63 -2.32 2.39
N VAL A 75 -0.88 -1.08 2.03
CA VAL A 75 -0.29 -0.45 0.84
C VAL A 75 0.68 0.62 1.32
N LEU A 76 1.95 0.49 0.92
CA LEU A 76 2.93 1.55 1.05
C LEU A 76 2.68 2.58 -0.04
N VAL A 77 2.61 3.85 0.33
CA VAL A 77 2.62 4.97 -0.60
C VAL A 77 3.88 5.79 -0.34
N THR A 78 4.71 5.96 -1.37
CA THR A 78 5.81 6.92 -1.36
C THR A 78 5.42 8.10 -2.23
N ALA A 79 5.19 9.27 -1.61
CA ALA A 79 4.95 10.51 -2.33
C ALA A 79 6.24 11.34 -2.38
N VAL A 80 6.63 11.82 -3.56
CA VAL A 80 7.84 12.63 -3.76
C VAL A 80 7.47 13.95 -4.41
N SER A 81 7.79 15.07 -3.76
CA SER A 81 7.65 16.39 -4.38
C SER A 81 8.72 16.61 -5.44
N LYS A 82 8.31 16.92 -6.67
CA LYS A 82 9.24 17.28 -7.76
C LYS A 82 9.82 18.68 -7.61
N LEU A 83 9.15 19.55 -6.86
CA LEU A 83 9.60 20.91 -6.61
C LEU A 83 10.74 20.93 -5.58
N TRP A 84 10.58 20.21 -4.47
CA TRP A 84 11.47 20.34 -3.32
C TRP A 84 12.22 19.05 -2.95
N GLY A 85 11.88 17.92 -3.58
CA GLY A 85 12.50 16.62 -3.32
C GLY A 85 12.05 15.94 -2.02
N ASN A 86 11.13 16.54 -1.27
CA ASN A 86 10.58 15.97 -0.04
C ASN A 86 9.92 14.63 -0.32
N LYS A 87 10.18 13.64 0.55
CA LYS A 87 9.60 12.29 0.48
C LYS A 87 8.69 12.04 1.67
N TYR A 88 7.49 11.55 1.41
CA TYR A 88 6.50 11.17 2.42
C TYR A 88 6.20 9.69 2.29
N PHE A 89 6.11 9.00 3.42
CA PHE A 89 5.79 7.57 3.49
C PHE A 89 4.48 7.38 4.24
N LEU A 90 3.52 6.72 3.60
CA LEU A 90 2.19 6.47 4.15
C LEU A 90 1.87 4.98 4.08
N CYS A 91 1.00 4.56 4.99
CA CYS A 91 0.36 3.26 4.95
C CYS A 91 -1.13 3.45 4.74
N ILE A 92 -1.68 2.86 3.67
CA ILE A 92 -3.11 2.58 3.58
C ILE A 92 -3.33 1.23 4.28
N PRO A 93 -3.98 1.20 5.46
CA PRO A 93 -4.16 -0.04 6.19
C PRO A 93 -5.27 -0.90 5.56
N VAL A 94 -5.23 -2.19 5.86
CA VAL A 94 -6.24 -3.19 5.52
C VAL A 94 -6.99 -3.56 6.80
N ASP A 95 -8.32 -3.48 6.74
CA ASP A 95 -9.26 -3.97 7.77
C ASP A 95 -8.98 -3.48 9.21
N ASN A 96 -8.37 -2.31 9.39
CA ASN A 96 -8.09 -1.75 10.72
C ASN A 96 -8.61 -0.32 10.85
N PRO A 97 -9.82 -0.11 11.42
CA PRO A 97 -10.44 1.21 11.53
C PRO A 97 -9.61 2.23 12.32
N VAL A 98 -8.90 1.78 13.36
CA VAL A 98 -8.05 2.67 14.18
C VAL A 98 -6.87 3.20 13.36
N LEU A 99 -6.24 2.33 12.57
CA LEU A 99 -5.14 2.73 11.69
C LEU A 99 -5.64 3.53 10.49
N HIS A 100 -6.85 3.27 9.99
CA HIS A 100 -7.48 4.11 8.97
C HIS A 100 -7.65 5.55 9.47
N GLN A 101 -8.07 5.73 10.73
CA GLN A 101 -8.15 7.07 11.31
C GLN A 101 -6.78 7.77 11.31
N ARG A 102 -5.71 7.08 11.75
CA ARG A 102 -4.35 7.66 11.71
C ARG A 102 -3.89 8.01 10.30
N TYR A 103 -4.23 7.17 9.32
CA TYR A 103 -3.99 7.46 7.91
C TYR A 103 -4.75 8.72 7.44
N TYR A 104 -6.02 8.88 7.81
CA TYR A 104 -6.78 10.08 7.49
C TYR A 104 -6.25 11.32 8.20
N ASP A 105 -5.86 11.21 9.47
CA ASP A 105 -5.27 12.32 10.23
C ASP A 105 -3.96 12.79 9.57
N PHE A 106 -3.14 11.87 9.06
CA PHE A 106 -1.95 12.21 8.30
C PHE A 106 -2.29 12.96 7.00
N LEU A 107 -3.29 12.50 6.24
CA LEU A 107 -3.73 13.19 5.02
C LEU A 107 -4.25 14.61 5.28
N GLN A 108 -4.77 14.91 6.47
CA GLN A 108 -5.18 16.27 6.81
C GLN A 108 -4.01 17.25 6.94
N THR A 109 -2.78 16.74 7.10
CA THR A 109 -1.57 17.58 7.15
C THR A 109 -1.07 18.01 5.77
N TRP A 110 -1.62 17.40 4.72
CA TRP A 110 -1.23 17.65 3.34
C TRP A 110 -1.95 18.87 2.76
N ASP A 111 -1.24 19.62 1.92
CA ASP A 111 -1.85 20.74 1.20
C ASP A 111 -2.75 20.26 0.06
N LYS A 112 -3.43 21.22 -0.56
CA LYS A 112 -4.38 20.97 -1.64
C LYS A 112 -3.74 20.31 -2.86
N ASP A 113 -2.49 20.64 -3.19
CA ASP A 113 -1.86 20.20 -4.42
C ASP A 113 -1.43 18.73 -4.32
N ILE A 114 -0.80 18.34 -3.21
CA ILE A 114 -0.47 16.93 -2.97
C ILE A 114 -1.73 16.07 -2.81
N LEU A 115 -2.78 16.57 -2.13
CA LEU A 115 -4.05 15.85 -2.00
C LEU A 115 -4.73 15.66 -3.36
N LYS A 116 -4.65 16.65 -4.25
CA LYS A 116 -5.18 16.54 -5.60
C LYS A 116 -4.48 15.42 -6.37
N GLY A 117 -3.15 15.45 -6.46
CA GLY A 117 -2.38 14.39 -7.14
C GLY A 117 -2.64 13.00 -6.54
N TYR A 118 -2.68 12.92 -5.21
CA TYR A 118 -2.95 11.67 -4.51
C TYR A 118 -4.35 11.10 -4.81
N SER A 119 -5.38 11.95 -4.77
CA SER A 119 -6.76 11.54 -5.09
C SER A 119 -6.94 11.14 -6.56
N THR A 120 -6.23 11.81 -7.48
CA THR A 120 -6.15 11.40 -8.89
C THR A 120 -5.54 10.00 -9.01
N ALA A 121 -4.40 9.75 -8.38
CA ALA A 121 -3.76 8.43 -8.39
C ALA A 121 -4.67 7.31 -7.84
N LEU A 122 -5.36 7.57 -6.72
CA LEU A 122 -6.32 6.61 -6.16
C LEU A 122 -7.51 6.34 -7.11
N THR A 123 -7.97 7.36 -7.84
CA THR A 123 -9.06 7.23 -8.82
C THR A 123 -8.62 6.38 -10.01
N GLU A 124 -7.40 6.56 -10.49
CA GLU A 124 -6.83 5.75 -11.59
C GLU A 124 -6.68 4.28 -11.17
N ILE A 125 -6.19 4.01 -9.95
CA ILE A 125 -6.11 2.65 -9.39
C ILE A 125 -7.51 2.01 -9.36
N LEU A 126 -8.53 2.75 -8.92
CA LEU A 126 -9.91 2.27 -8.89
C LEU A 126 -10.41 1.94 -10.31
N GLN A 127 -10.20 2.83 -11.27
CA GLN A 127 -10.59 2.61 -12.67
C GLN A 127 -9.93 1.38 -13.27
N LEU A 128 -8.62 1.21 -13.04
CA LEU A 128 -7.89 0.02 -13.49
C LEU A 128 -8.48 -1.25 -12.88
N SER A 129 -8.76 -1.25 -11.57
CA SER A 129 -9.33 -2.41 -10.88
C SER A 129 -10.71 -2.83 -11.44
N LEU A 130 -11.51 -1.86 -11.89
CA LEU A 130 -12.80 -2.11 -12.54
C LEU A 130 -12.64 -2.63 -13.97
N SER A 131 -11.62 -2.16 -14.69
CA SER A 131 -11.36 -2.60 -16.07
C SER A 131 -10.84 -4.04 -16.18
N THR A 132 -10.10 -4.51 -15.16
CA THR A 132 -9.53 -5.86 -15.10
C THR A 132 -10.52 -6.96 -14.70
N GLN A 133 -11.77 -6.61 -14.37
CA GLN A 133 -12.81 -7.56 -13.98
C GLN A 133 -13.72 -8.02 -15.15
N ASN A 134 -13.41 -7.61 -16.38
CA ASN A 134 -14.06 -8.06 -17.62
C ASN A 134 -13.13 -8.97 -18.44
#